data_AF-A0AAU1PUZ5-F1
#
_entry.id   AF-A0AAU1PUZ5-F1
#
_cell.length_a   1.000
_cell.length_b   1.000
_cell.length_c   1.000
_cell.angle_alpha   90.00
_cell.angle_beta   90.00
_cell.angle_gamma   90.00
#
_symmetry.space_group_name_H-M   'P 1'
#
loop_
_entity.id
_entity.type
_entity.pdbx_description
1 polymer ?
#
loop_
_entity_poly.entity_id
_entity_poly.type
_entity_poly.pdbx_seq_one_letter_code
_entity_poly.pdbx_strand_id
1 'polypeptide(L)'
;MAPGDGVLAGETAGHEVGQGAWLRRSLPLGFSYAPALDPGIQLDVERRGAQTLGDLLLPWREKFPSVDVVEKAVVGPAAQQVLYAAAPADLVVVGRRIRRGPVGAHVVHVAHAVIQHADAPVAVVAHH
;
A
#
# COMPACT_ATOMS: atom_id res chain seq x y z
N MET A 1 6.37 -43.70 48.88
CA MET A 1 5.06 -43.46 49.52
C MET A 1 4.51 -42.14 49.00
N ALA A 2 3.72 -42.19 47.93
CA ALA A 2 2.60 -41.25 47.69
C ALA A 2 1.32 -41.96 48.21
N PRO A 3 0.08 -41.40 48.19
CA PRO A 3 -0.39 -40.14 47.59
C PRO A 3 -1.48 -39.39 48.42
N GLY A 4 -2.03 -38.31 47.81
CA GLY A 4 -3.41 -37.84 47.99
C GLY A 4 -3.56 -36.50 48.72
N ASP A 5 -4.42 -35.56 48.35
CA ASP A 5 -5.33 -35.38 47.20
C ASP A 5 -5.78 -33.90 47.22
N GLY A 6 -6.09 -33.32 46.06
CA GLY A 6 -6.63 -31.96 46.00
C GLY A 6 -6.67 -31.35 44.60
N VAL A 7 -7.35 -32.02 43.67
CA VAL A 7 -7.81 -31.44 42.39
C VAL A 7 -9.05 -30.59 42.66
N LEU A 8 -9.10 -29.34 42.17
CA LEU A 8 -10.23 -28.69 41.47
C LEU A 8 -9.67 -27.39 40.87
N ALA A 9 -9.43 -27.35 39.55
CA ALA A 9 -10.35 -26.79 38.55
C ALA A 9 -10.37 -25.26 38.53
N GLY A 10 -9.78 -24.69 37.49
CA GLY A 10 -9.72 -23.26 37.24
C GLY A 10 -9.05 -22.95 35.90
N GLU A 11 -9.53 -23.59 34.84
CA GLU A 11 -9.23 -23.20 33.46
C GLU A 11 -10.01 -21.91 33.15
N THR A 12 -9.31 -20.82 32.85
CA THR A 12 -9.74 -19.89 31.79
C THR A 12 -8.49 -19.37 31.08
N ALA A 13 -8.41 -19.74 29.82
CA ALA A 13 -7.43 -19.26 28.88
C ALA A 13 -7.55 -17.74 28.72
N GLY A 14 -6.42 -17.05 28.85
CA GLY A 14 -6.21 -15.70 28.36
C GLY A 14 -4.88 -15.68 27.65
N HIS A 15 -4.91 -15.90 26.34
CA HIS A 15 -3.77 -15.74 25.43
C HIS A 15 -3.09 -14.39 25.67
N GLU A 16 -1.85 -14.41 26.16
CA GLU A 16 -0.90 -13.33 25.88
C GLU A 16 0.16 -13.87 24.93
N VAL A 17 -0.22 -13.89 23.65
CA VAL A 17 0.72 -13.99 22.55
C VAL A 17 1.44 -12.65 22.45
N GLY A 18 2.49 -12.50 23.26
CA GLY A 18 3.50 -11.47 23.10
C GLY A 18 4.33 -11.76 21.85
N GLN A 19 3.80 -11.38 20.68
CA GLN A 19 4.50 -11.35 19.40
C GLN A 19 4.19 -9.97 18.80
N GLY A 20 5.13 -9.04 18.77
CA GLY A 20 6.02 -9.07 17.62
C GLY A 20 6.77 -7.77 17.39
N ALA A 21 8.02 -7.75 17.83
CA ALA A 21 9.05 -6.92 17.23
C ALA A 21 9.36 -7.47 15.82
N TRP A 22 8.45 -7.28 14.86
CA TRP A 22 8.61 -7.73 13.48
C TRP A 22 9.14 -6.58 12.64
N LEU A 23 10.45 -6.46 12.65
CA LEU A 23 11.31 -5.83 11.67
C LEU A 23 10.78 -4.58 10.96
N ARG A 24 11.34 -3.44 11.40
CA ARG A 24 11.79 -2.33 10.55
C ARG A 24 12.55 -2.86 9.33
N ARG A 25 11.84 -3.33 8.30
CA ARG A 25 12.43 -3.72 7.02
C ARG A 25 12.71 -2.45 6.26
N SER A 26 13.93 -1.96 6.46
CA SER A 26 14.50 -0.82 5.78
C SER A 26 14.23 -0.93 4.28
N LEU A 27 13.40 -0.03 3.77
CA LEU A 27 13.25 0.20 2.33
C LEU A 27 14.66 0.42 1.75
N PRO A 28 15.07 -0.29 0.69
CA PRO A 28 16.38 -0.08 0.09
C PRO A 28 16.52 1.39 -0.36
N LEU A 29 17.56 2.03 0.16
CA LEU A 29 18.03 3.37 -0.20
C LEU A 29 18.42 3.36 -1.68
N GLY A 30 17.48 3.76 -2.55
CA GLY A 30 17.74 3.77 -3.99
C GLY A 30 16.73 4.55 -4.82
N PHE A 31 15.97 5.48 -4.23
CA PHE A 31 14.99 6.28 -4.99
C PHE A 31 14.86 7.73 -4.49
N SER A 32 16.00 8.36 -4.21
CA SER A 32 16.07 9.82 -4.14
C SER A 32 16.70 10.31 -5.44
N TYR A 33 15.86 10.58 -6.44
CA TYR A 33 16.14 11.62 -7.42
C TYR A 33 14.81 12.16 -7.95
N ALA A 34 14.13 12.92 -7.10
CA ALA A 34 13.49 14.14 -7.58
C ALA A 34 14.27 15.26 -6.87
N PRO A 35 15.15 16.02 -7.56
CA PRO A 35 15.59 17.27 -6.97
C PRO A 35 14.33 18.09 -6.71
N ALA A 36 14.30 18.80 -5.60
CA ALA A 36 13.23 19.72 -5.25
C ALA A 36 12.88 20.57 -6.48
N LEU A 37 11.78 20.23 -7.15
CA LEU A 37 11.21 21.09 -8.16
C LEU A 37 10.80 22.37 -7.44
N ASP A 38 10.90 23.49 -8.14
CA ASP A 38 10.30 24.74 -7.67
C ASP A 38 8.86 24.45 -7.16
N PRO A 39 8.45 24.96 -5.98
CA PRO A 39 7.14 24.64 -5.41
C PRO A 39 5.97 24.93 -6.36
N GLY A 40 6.10 25.92 -7.25
CA GLY A 40 5.11 26.19 -8.30
C GLY A 40 5.00 25.05 -9.31
N ILE A 41 6.13 24.51 -9.77
CA ILE A 41 6.17 23.35 -10.68
C ILE A 41 5.57 22.11 -10.01
N GLN A 42 5.83 21.88 -8.72
CA GLN A 42 5.24 20.75 -8.02
C GLN A 42 3.71 20.85 -7.98
N LEU A 43 3.17 22.01 -7.61
CA LEU A 43 1.72 22.22 -7.55
C LEU A 43 1.06 22.09 -8.92
N ASP A 44 1.72 22.55 -9.98
CA ASP A 44 1.22 22.40 -11.35
C ASP A 44 1.19 20.93 -11.80
N VAL A 45 2.21 20.15 -11.44
CA VAL A 45 2.25 18.71 -11.71
C VAL A 45 1.16 17.98 -10.93
N GLU A 46 0.98 18.28 -9.64
CA GLU A 46 -0.09 17.69 -8.82
C GLU A 46 -1.47 18.04 -9.35
N ARG A 47 -1.70 19.31 -9.70
CA ARG A 47 -2.97 19.77 -10.29
C ARG A 47 -3.28 19.06 -11.60
N ARG A 48 -2.30 18.99 -12.50
CA ARG A 48 -2.47 18.30 -13.79
C ARG A 48 -2.70 16.80 -13.60
N GLY A 49 -2.00 16.21 -12.63
CA GLY A 49 -2.20 14.81 -12.24
C GLY A 49 -3.62 14.58 -11.70
N ALA A 50 -4.11 15.45 -10.83
CA ALA A 50 -5.47 15.37 -10.27
C ALA A 50 -6.54 15.50 -11.35
N GLN A 51 -6.40 16.46 -12.27
CA GLN A 51 -7.32 16.60 -13.42
C GLN A 51 -7.36 15.33 -14.27
N THR A 52 -6.18 14.82 -14.65
CA THR A 52 -6.08 13.59 -15.44
C THR A 52 -6.70 12.39 -14.73
N LEU A 53 -6.47 12.27 -13.41
CA LEU A 53 -7.05 11.20 -12.59
C LEU A 53 -8.57 11.30 -12.52
N GLY A 54 -9.11 12.50 -12.31
CA GLY A 54 -10.55 12.75 -12.28
C GLY A 54 -11.23 12.39 -13.60
N ASP A 55 -10.66 12.83 -14.72
CA ASP A 55 -11.18 12.52 -16.06
C ASP A 55 -11.20 11.01 -16.34
N LEU A 56 -10.16 10.28 -15.92
CA LEU A 56 -10.07 8.83 -16.07
C LEU A 56 -11.08 8.08 -15.18
N LEU A 57 -11.43 8.64 -14.03
CA LEU A 57 -12.37 8.04 -13.08
C LEU A 57 -13.83 8.39 -13.36
N LEU A 58 -14.10 9.43 -14.15
CA LEU A 58 -15.47 9.90 -14.44
C LEU A 58 -16.41 8.78 -14.93
N PRO A 59 -16.04 7.95 -15.94
CA PRO A 59 -16.93 6.88 -16.41
C PRO A 59 -17.20 5.81 -15.35
N TRP A 60 -16.26 5.60 -14.42
CA TRP A 60 -16.39 4.63 -13.34
C TRP A 60 -17.26 5.15 -12.20
N ARG A 61 -17.14 6.45 -11.88
CA ARG A 61 -18.02 7.14 -10.92
C ARG A 61 -19.49 7.10 -11.39
N GLU A 62 -19.72 7.33 -12.68
CA GLU A 62 -21.06 7.23 -13.28
C GLU A 62 -21.61 5.79 -13.25
N LYS A 63 -20.76 4.81 -13.52
CA LYS A 63 -21.14 3.39 -13.53
C LYS A 63 -21.37 2.81 -12.12
N PHE A 64 -20.65 3.31 -11.12
CA PHE A 64 -20.68 2.82 -9.74
C PHE A 64 -20.89 3.96 -8.74
N PRO A 65 -22.07 4.61 -8.74
CA PRO A 65 -22.32 5.82 -7.95
C PRO A 65 -22.38 5.56 -6.43
N SER A 66 -22.56 4.31 -6.00
CA SER A 66 -22.56 3.93 -4.59
C SER A 66 -21.16 3.78 -3.99
N VAL A 67 -20.11 3.87 -4.80
CA VAL A 67 -18.71 3.77 -4.35
C VAL A 67 -18.19 5.19 -4.11
N ASP A 68 -17.81 5.50 -2.87
CA ASP A 68 -17.14 6.77 -2.57
C ASP A 68 -15.69 6.72 -3.08
N VAL A 69 -15.29 7.75 -3.83
CA VAL A 69 -13.99 7.81 -4.52
C VAL A 69 -13.24 9.05 -4.07
N VAL A 70 -12.17 8.81 -3.30
CA VAL A 70 -11.20 9.84 -2.91
C VAL A 70 -10.00 9.78 -3.83
N GLU A 71 -9.73 10.88 -4.52
CA GLU A 71 -8.61 11.01 -5.45
C GLU A 71 -7.41 11.68 -4.78
N LYS A 72 -6.21 11.17 -5.07
CA LYS A 72 -4.97 11.75 -4.54
C LYS A 72 -3.86 11.67 -5.60
N ALA A 73 -3.51 12.82 -6.16
CA ALA A 73 -2.33 12.98 -7.01
C ALA A 73 -1.26 13.77 -6.24
N VAL A 74 -0.12 13.13 -5.97
CA VAL A 74 0.97 13.71 -5.18
C VAL A 74 2.30 13.56 -5.90
N VAL A 75 3.18 14.52 -5.73
CA VAL A 75 4.57 14.42 -6.21
C VAL A 75 5.45 13.84 -5.11
N GLY A 76 6.18 12.78 -5.45
CA GLY A 76 7.13 12.14 -4.56
C GLY A 76 7.47 10.71 -4.97
N PRO A 77 8.25 9.98 -4.15
CA PRO A 77 8.60 8.59 -4.44
C PRO A 77 7.34 7.70 -4.41
N ALA A 78 6.95 7.19 -5.57
CA ALA A 78 5.68 6.47 -5.75
C ALA A 78 5.49 5.32 -4.76
N ALA A 79 6.54 4.50 -4.54
CA ALA A 79 6.47 3.39 -3.58
C ALA A 79 6.16 3.85 -2.16
N GLN A 80 6.76 4.96 -1.72
CA GLN A 80 6.49 5.51 -0.39
C GLN A 80 5.07 6.06 -0.31
N GLN A 81 4.64 6.85 -1.30
CA GLN A 81 3.29 7.44 -1.30
C GLN A 81 2.19 6.37 -1.31
N VAL A 82 2.39 5.27 -2.04
CA VAL A 82 1.45 4.14 -2.03
C VAL A 82 1.46 3.43 -0.68
N LEU A 83 2.63 3.17 -0.07
CA LEU A 83 2.71 2.56 1.26
C LEU A 83 2.05 3.42 2.35
N TYR A 84 2.25 4.74 2.31
CA TYR A 84 1.58 5.66 3.24
C TYR A 84 0.05 5.63 3.07
N ALA A 85 -0.44 5.56 1.83
CA ALA A 85 -1.87 5.46 1.56
C ALA A 85 -2.45 4.06 1.88
N ALA A 86 -1.60 3.03 1.85
CA ALA A 86 -1.97 1.65 2.14
C ALA A 86 -2.12 1.34 3.63
N ALA A 87 -1.45 2.08 4.51
CA ALA A 87 -1.44 1.81 5.96
C ALA A 87 -2.86 1.69 6.59
N PRO A 88 -3.85 2.54 6.26
CA PRO A 88 -5.22 2.39 6.77
C PRO A 88 -6.12 1.52 5.88
N ALA A 89 -5.62 0.87 4.81
CA ALA A 89 -6.45 0.19 3.83
C ALA A 89 -6.70 -1.28 4.22
N ASP A 90 -7.91 -1.79 3.96
CA ASP A 90 -8.22 -3.22 4.10
C ASP A 90 -7.70 -4.07 2.92
N LEU A 91 -7.44 -3.41 1.77
CA LEU A 91 -6.93 -4.03 0.55
C LEU A 91 -6.22 -2.98 -0.32
N VAL A 92 -5.06 -3.33 -0.84
CA VAL A 92 -4.31 -2.49 -1.78
C VAL A 92 -4.33 -3.13 -3.16
N VAL A 93 -4.79 -2.40 -4.16
CA VAL A 93 -4.78 -2.85 -5.56
C VAL A 93 -3.70 -2.11 -6.33
N VAL A 94 -2.77 -2.86 -6.93
CA VAL A 94 -1.73 -2.30 -7.80
C VAL A 94 -1.87 -2.86 -9.21
N GLY A 95 -1.88 -1.96 -10.20
CA GLY A 95 -1.85 -2.36 -11.60
C GLY A 95 -0.46 -2.87 -11.97
N ARG A 96 -0.37 -3.96 -12.73
CA ARG A 96 0.84 -4.43 -13.40
C ARG A 96 0.65 -4.37 -14.91
N ARG A 97 1.44 -3.55 -15.59
CA ARG A 97 1.38 -3.50 -17.05
C ARG A 97 2.06 -4.72 -17.66
N ILE A 98 1.37 -5.47 -18.52
CA ILE A 98 1.96 -6.57 -19.30
C ILE A 98 2.67 -5.97 -20.52
N ARG A 99 3.98 -5.68 -20.41
CA ARG A 99 4.75 -5.12 -21.54
C ARG A 99 5.45 -6.21 -22.36
N ARG A 100 5.51 -6.03 -23.69
CA ARG A 100 6.31 -6.81 -24.66
C ARG A 100 7.62 -6.11 -25.07
N GLY A 101 8.10 -5.10 -24.34
CA GLY A 101 9.31 -4.32 -24.71
C GLY A 101 10.09 -3.77 -23.50
N PRO A 102 11.36 -3.36 -23.68
CA PRO A 102 12.35 -3.27 -22.60
C PRO A 102 12.29 -1.99 -21.73
N VAL A 103 11.28 -1.12 -21.86
CA VAL A 103 11.23 0.14 -21.10
C VAL A 103 9.95 0.24 -20.25
N GLY A 104 10.12 0.26 -18.93
CA GLY A 104 9.07 0.64 -17.98
C GLY A 104 9.03 -0.18 -16.70
N ALA A 105 10.12 -0.17 -15.91
CA ALA A 105 10.21 -0.95 -14.69
C ALA A 105 9.53 -0.28 -13.47
N HIS A 106 9.09 0.98 -13.54
CA HIS A 106 8.56 1.68 -12.35
C HIS A 106 7.35 0.99 -11.71
N VAL A 107 6.43 0.46 -12.52
CA VAL A 107 5.25 -0.28 -12.03
C VAL A 107 5.66 -1.58 -11.35
N VAL A 108 6.66 -2.28 -11.89
CA VAL A 108 7.19 -3.50 -11.27
C VAL A 108 7.89 -3.17 -9.95
N HIS A 109 8.64 -2.08 -9.87
CA HIS A 109 9.33 -1.67 -8.64
C HIS A 109 8.35 -1.21 -7.55
N VAL A 110 7.31 -0.44 -7.90
CA VAL A 110 6.27 -0.04 -6.94
C VAL A 110 5.47 -1.25 -6.48
N ALA A 111 4.99 -2.10 -7.39
CA ALA A 111 4.27 -3.31 -7.02
C ALA A 111 5.12 -4.23 -6.13
N HIS A 112 6.40 -4.42 -6.46
CA HIS A 112 7.32 -5.19 -5.63
C HIS A 112 7.51 -4.57 -4.24
N ALA A 113 7.70 -3.25 -4.15
CA ALA A 113 7.84 -2.57 -2.86
C ALA A 113 6.58 -2.70 -2.01
N VAL A 114 5.39 -2.56 -2.60
CA VAL A 114 4.10 -2.68 -1.92
C VAL A 114 3.88 -4.11 -1.43
N ILE A 115 4.13 -5.13 -2.26
CA ILE A 115 4.01 -6.54 -1.85
C ILE A 115 4.92 -6.86 -0.65
N GLN A 116 6.11 -6.28 -0.61
CA GLN A 116 7.10 -6.59 0.43
C GLN A 116 6.89 -5.81 1.74
N HIS A 117 6.19 -4.68 1.71
CA HIS A 117 6.15 -3.74 2.85
C HIS A 117 4.75 -3.21 3.21
N ALA A 118 3.69 -3.56 2.48
CA ALA A 118 2.34 -3.16 2.86
C ALA A 118 1.85 -4.03 4.04
N ASP A 119 1.22 -3.39 5.01
CA ASP A 119 0.58 -4.07 6.15
C ASP A 119 -0.77 -4.70 5.73
N ALA A 120 -1.36 -4.21 4.65
CA ALA A 120 -2.62 -4.66 4.09
C ALA A 120 -2.42 -5.73 2.99
N PRO A 121 -3.40 -6.64 2.78
CA PRO A 121 -3.42 -7.53 1.63
C PRO A 121 -3.22 -6.79 0.30
N VAL A 122 -2.47 -7.38 -0.64
CA VAL A 122 -2.14 -6.77 -1.94
C VAL A 122 -2.67 -7.60 -3.11
N ALA A 123 -3.52 -7.00 -3.93
CA ALA A 123 -4.00 -7.56 -5.19
C ALA A 123 -3.26 -6.94 -6.38
N VAL A 124 -2.61 -7.77 -7.20
CA VAL A 124 -1.89 -7.33 -8.41
C VAL A 124 -2.74 -7.61 -9.63
N VAL A 125 -3.25 -6.55 -10.27
CA VAL A 125 -4.12 -6.67 -11.45
C VAL A 125 -3.30 -6.41 -12.71
N ALA A 126 -3.17 -7.42 -13.55
CA ALA A 126 -2.46 -7.28 -14.82
C ALA A 126 -3.36 -6.58 -15.85
N HIS A 127 -2.85 -5.54 -16.51
CA HIS A 127 -3.54 -4.81 -17.58
C HIS A 127 -2.63 -4.68 -18.82
N HIS A 128 -3.25 -4.69 -20.00
CA HIS A 128 -2.57 -4.62 -21.31
C HIS A 128 -2.28 -3.17 -21.74
#